data_AF-A0A7S3J1Z7-F1
#
_entry.id   AF-A0A7S3J1Z7-F1
#
_cell.length_a   1.000
_cell.length_b   1.000
_cell.length_c   1.000
_cell.angle_alpha   90.00
_cell.angle_beta   90.00
_cell.angle_gamma   90.00
#
_symmetry.space_group_name_H-M   'P 1'
#
loop_
_entity.id
_entity.type
_entity.pdbx_description
1 polymer ?
#
loop_
_entity_poly.entity_id
_entity_poly.type
_entity_poly.pdbx_seq_one_letter_code
_entity_poly.pdbx_strand_id
1 'polypeptide(L)'
;IEKKKEQAFTIVNEIYNEVVETAFSLDKYRIPFYGIKNPDLENPINLFQRQLKIEELSFELAHANYKNTLESLIKIGKADQLSASHRIVLHWLKSIETAIQEQQRIFLRKSNLEASKGKPSFFILQMPSDKIASICVMHLMKTLFRQFIRDLHDTNKEESQETDFSTDNVKTPAIALFSELGRLFDKELKSH
;
A
#
# COMPACT_ATOMS: atom_id res chain seq x y z
N ILE A 1 -17.83 -25.65 49.98
CA ILE A 1 -16.96 -24.47 49.78
C ILE A 1 -16.77 -24.17 48.30
N GLU A 2 -16.49 -25.18 47.47
CA GLU A 2 -16.41 -25.03 46.00
C GLU A 2 -17.65 -24.41 45.35
N LYS A 3 -18.85 -24.90 45.67
CA LYS A 3 -20.10 -24.34 45.10
C LYS A 3 -20.31 -22.84 45.36
N LYS A 4 -19.80 -22.33 46.49
CA LYS A 4 -19.84 -20.90 46.82
C LYS A 4 -18.78 -20.09 46.05
N LYS A 5 -17.63 -20.71 45.74
CA LYS A 5 -16.59 -20.10 44.90
C LYS A 5 -17.03 -19.99 43.45
N GLU A 6 -17.70 -21.02 42.94
CA GLU A 6 -18.25 -21.04 41.58
C GLU A 6 -19.33 -19.96 41.40
N GLN A 7 -20.25 -19.84 42.37
CA GLN A 7 -21.25 -18.76 42.37
C GLN A 7 -20.62 -17.36 42.44
N ALA A 8 -19.58 -17.17 43.25
CA ALA A 8 -18.87 -15.90 43.32
C ALA A 8 -18.18 -15.56 41.98
N PHE A 9 -17.61 -16.57 41.30
CA PHE A 9 -16.97 -16.38 40.00
C PHE A 9 -17.98 -16.00 38.91
N THR A 10 -19.16 -16.61 38.90
CA THR A 10 -20.26 -16.24 37.98
C THR A 10 -20.67 -14.79 38.17
N ILE A 11 -20.91 -14.36 39.41
CA ILE A 11 -21.32 -12.98 39.71
C ILE A 11 -20.24 -11.97 39.29
N VAL A 12 -18.96 -12.28 39.52
CA VAL A 12 -17.85 -11.41 39.11
C VAL A 12 -17.78 -11.29 37.58
N ASN A 13 -18.00 -12.38 36.85
CA ASN A 13 -18.01 -12.34 35.38
C ASN A 13 -19.21 -11.58 34.82
N GLU A 14 -20.38 -11.70 35.44
CA GLU A 14 -21.58 -10.95 35.05
C GLU A 14 -21.36 -9.44 35.22
N ILE A 15 -20.83 -9.02 36.37
CA ILE A 15 -20.49 -7.61 36.63
C ILE A 15 -19.42 -7.13 35.65
N TYR A 16 -18.41 -7.96 35.37
CA TYR A 16 -17.38 -7.61 34.40
C TYR A 16 -17.97 -7.39 33.00
N ASN A 17 -18.86 -8.28 32.54
CA ASN A 17 -19.51 -8.16 31.24
C ASN A 17 -20.36 -6.88 31.14
N GLU A 18 -21.13 -6.55 32.17
CA GLU A 18 -21.96 -5.33 32.21
C GLU A 18 -21.11 -4.05 32.16
N VAL A 19 -20.00 -4.01 32.92
CA VAL A 19 -19.05 -2.90 32.90
C VAL A 19 -18.39 -2.77 31.53
N VAL A 20 -18.00 -3.88 30.93
CA VAL A 20 -17.38 -3.94 29.61
C VAL A 20 -18.35 -3.45 28.52
N GLU A 21 -19.58 -3.92 28.53
CA GLU A 21 -20.61 -3.51 27.57
C GLU A 21 -20.90 -2.00 27.68
N THR A 22 -21.06 -1.50 28.90
CA THR A 22 -21.28 -0.08 29.17
C THR A 22 -20.07 0.76 28.73
N ALA A 23 -18.85 0.35 29.07
CA ALA A 23 -17.63 1.06 28.70
C ALA A 23 -17.43 1.12 27.17
N PHE A 24 -17.68 0.03 26.45
CA PHE A 24 -17.60 -0.01 24.99
C PHE A 24 -18.76 0.74 24.32
N SER A 25 -19.91 0.87 24.98
CA SER A 25 -21.02 1.69 24.48
C SER A 25 -20.70 3.20 24.50
N LEU A 26 -19.93 3.65 25.49
CA LEU A 26 -19.58 5.06 25.71
C LEU A 26 -18.44 5.54 24.82
N ASP A 27 -17.48 4.68 24.48
CA ASP A 27 -16.37 5.03 23.60
C ASP A 27 -15.97 3.81 22.74
N LYS A 28 -16.60 3.68 21.57
CA LYS A 28 -16.43 2.55 20.64
C LYS A 28 -14.99 2.36 20.14
N TYR A 29 -14.06 3.30 20.38
CA TYR A 29 -12.82 3.39 19.60
C TYR A 29 -11.54 3.75 20.36
N ARG A 30 -11.51 3.79 21.69
CA ARG A 30 -10.23 3.97 22.38
C ARG A 30 -9.46 2.66 22.49
N ILE A 31 -8.80 2.29 21.40
CA ILE A 31 -7.52 1.60 21.52
C ILE A 31 -6.61 2.57 22.28
N PRO A 32 -6.10 2.22 23.47
CA PRO A 32 -5.17 3.11 24.15
C PRO A 32 -3.96 3.30 23.24
N PHE A 33 -3.73 4.53 22.80
CA PHE A 33 -2.63 4.91 21.90
C PHE A 33 -1.25 4.45 22.41
N TYR A 34 -1.14 4.20 23.72
CA TYR A 34 0.07 3.74 24.41
C TYR A 34 -0.04 2.31 24.97
N GLY A 35 -1.00 1.51 24.50
CA GLY A 35 -1.25 0.16 25.02
C GLY A 35 -1.89 0.14 26.42
N ILE A 36 -2.06 -1.06 26.96
CA ILE A 36 -2.64 -1.25 28.29
C ILE A 36 -1.60 -0.86 29.34
N LYS A 37 -1.96 0.03 30.27
CA LYS A 37 -1.06 0.39 31.38
C LYS A 37 -0.91 -0.82 32.30
N ASN A 38 0.32 -1.30 32.47
CA ASN A 38 0.69 -2.45 33.31
C ASN A 38 -0.01 -3.77 32.91
N PRO A 39 0.28 -4.33 31.71
CA PRO A 39 -0.36 -5.55 31.22
C PRO A 39 -0.09 -6.77 32.12
N ASP A 40 1.04 -6.79 32.84
CA ASP A 40 1.43 -7.89 33.72
C ASP A 40 0.54 -8.05 34.96
N LEU A 41 -0.28 -7.03 35.28
CA LEU A 41 -1.23 -7.05 36.39
C LEU A 41 -2.64 -7.44 35.95
N GLU A 42 -2.89 -7.58 34.65
CA GLU A 42 -4.20 -7.96 34.11
C GLU A 42 -4.36 -9.47 33.95
N ASN A 43 -5.60 -9.93 34.01
CA ASN A 43 -5.93 -11.33 33.74
C ASN A 43 -5.66 -11.65 32.25
N PRO A 44 -4.85 -12.69 31.94
CA PRO A 44 -4.54 -13.09 30.55
C PRO A 44 -5.77 -13.34 29.68
N ILE A 45 -6.87 -13.85 30.25
CA ILE A 45 -8.12 -14.10 29.51
C ILE A 45 -8.76 -12.78 29.07
N ASN A 46 -8.74 -11.76 29.92
CA ASN A 46 -9.30 -10.45 29.61
C ASN A 46 -8.47 -9.74 28.53
N LEU A 47 -7.14 -9.86 28.59
CA LEU A 47 -6.24 -9.37 27.55
C LEU A 47 -6.51 -10.03 26.21
N PHE A 48 -6.70 -11.34 26.19
CA PHE A 48 -7.02 -12.09 24.97
C PHE A 48 -8.37 -11.69 24.37
N GLN A 49 -9.41 -11.56 25.18
CA GLN A 49 -10.73 -11.12 24.73
C GLN A 49 -10.69 -9.69 24.16
N ARG A 50 -9.94 -8.78 24.79
CA ARG A 50 -9.74 -7.42 24.27
C ARG A 50 -9.01 -7.44 22.92
N GLN A 51 -7.98 -8.27 22.78
CA GLN A 51 -7.26 -8.41 21.52
C GLN A 51 -8.16 -8.91 20.38
N LEU A 52 -8.96 -9.95 20.62
CA LEU A 52 -9.93 -10.44 19.64
C LEU A 52 -10.92 -9.34 19.24
N LYS A 53 -11.40 -8.55 20.21
CA LYS A 53 -12.34 -7.46 19.91
C LYS A 53 -11.70 -6.35 19.09
N ILE A 54 -10.42 -6.04 19.34
CA ILE A 54 -9.65 -5.09 18.54
C ILE A 54 -9.49 -5.58 17.09
N GLU A 55 -9.18 -6.85 16.89
CA GLU A 55 -9.05 -7.44 15.55
C GLU A 55 -10.37 -7.39 14.77
N GLU A 56 -11.48 -7.76 15.42
CA GLU A 56 -12.83 -7.69 14.84
C GLU A 56 -13.17 -6.25 14.43
N LEU A 57 -13.01 -5.28 15.33
CA LEU A 57 -13.33 -3.87 15.05
C LEU A 57 -12.40 -3.25 13.99
N SER A 58 -11.12 -3.64 13.96
CA SER A 58 -10.17 -3.18 12.94
C SER A 58 -10.57 -3.67 11.56
N PHE A 59 -11.04 -4.91 11.46
CA PHE A 59 -11.57 -5.48 10.23
C PHE A 59 -12.84 -4.76 9.76
N GLU A 60 -13.80 -4.51 10.66
CA GLU A 60 -15.02 -3.77 10.34
C GLU A 60 -14.72 -2.34 9.84
N LEU A 61 -13.81 -1.63 10.49
CA LEU A 61 -13.38 -0.29 10.10
C LEU A 61 -12.70 -0.28 8.72
N ALA A 62 -11.79 -1.23 8.47
CA ALA A 62 -11.13 -1.36 7.19
C ALA A 62 -12.14 -1.64 6.06
N HIS A 63 -13.12 -2.51 6.33
CA HIS A 63 -14.19 -2.84 5.39
C HIS A 63 -15.10 -1.63 5.11
N ALA A 64 -15.49 -0.87 6.13
CA ALA A 64 -16.27 0.36 5.98
C ALA A 64 -15.53 1.42 5.16
N ASN A 65 -14.23 1.63 5.43
CA ASN A 65 -13.39 2.54 4.67
C ASN A 65 -13.23 2.12 3.20
N TYR A 66 -13.04 0.82 2.96
CA TYR A 66 -13.00 0.28 1.60
C TYR A 66 -14.31 0.53 0.86
N LYS A 67 -15.45 0.21 1.48
CA LYS A 67 -16.79 0.43 0.91
C LYS A 67 -17.02 1.90 0.58
N ASN A 68 -16.71 2.81 1.50
CA ASN A 68 -16.85 4.25 1.28
C ASN A 68 -15.95 4.76 0.15
N THR A 69 -14.73 4.24 0.05
CA THR A 69 -13.79 4.58 -1.03
C THR A 69 -14.31 4.06 -2.37
N LEU A 70 -14.81 2.82 -2.41
CA LEU A 70 -15.40 2.20 -3.60
C LEU A 70 -16.65 2.96 -4.06
N GLU A 71 -17.55 3.29 -3.15
CA GLU A 71 -18.74 4.09 -3.44
C GLU A 71 -18.37 5.49 -3.93
N SER A 72 -17.32 6.10 -3.39
CA SER A 72 -16.79 7.39 -3.88
C SER A 72 -16.23 7.25 -5.31
N LEU A 73 -15.48 6.19 -5.59
CA LEU A 73 -14.95 5.90 -6.94
C LEU A 73 -16.07 5.64 -7.96
N ILE A 74 -17.13 4.95 -7.54
CA ILE A 74 -18.33 4.70 -8.36
C ILE A 74 -19.11 6.00 -8.58
N LYS A 75 -19.35 6.80 -7.53
CA LYS A 75 -20.04 8.12 -7.61
C LYS A 75 -19.29 9.13 -8.48
N ILE A 76 -17.96 9.05 -8.52
CA ILE A 76 -17.11 9.88 -9.39
C ILE A 76 -17.28 9.50 -10.89
N GLY A 77 -18.02 8.44 -11.24
CA GLY A 77 -18.32 8.10 -12.65
C GLY A 77 -17.09 7.64 -13.45
N LYS A 78 -16.01 7.23 -12.76
CA LYS A 78 -14.72 6.90 -13.37
C LYS A 78 -14.45 5.40 -13.53
N ALA A 79 -15.40 4.50 -13.27
CA ALA A 79 -15.19 3.07 -13.48
C ALA A 79 -14.79 2.73 -14.94
N ASP A 80 -15.39 3.43 -15.92
CA ASP A 80 -15.06 3.28 -17.34
C ASP A 80 -13.72 3.95 -17.70
N GLN A 81 -13.40 5.11 -17.11
CA GLN A 81 -12.12 5.78 -17.31
C GLN A 81 -10.95 4.98 -16.70
N LEU A 82 -11.16 4.36 -15.54
CA LEU A 82 -10.18 3.50 -14.89
C LEU A 82 -9.93 2.24 -15.73
N SER A 83 -10.99 1.69 -16.34
CA SER A 83 -10.86 0.58 -17.28
C SER A 83 -10.06 0.97 -18.52
N ALA A 84 -10.24 2.18 -19.05
CA ALA A 84 -9.43 2.69 -20.16
C ALA A 84 -7.96 2.90 -19.77
N SER A 85 -7.69 3.53 -18.62
CA SER A 85 -6.33 3.70 -18.10
C SER A 85 -5.65 2.36 -17.84
N HIS A 86 -6.37 1.38 -17.28
CA HIS A 86 -5.86 0.03 -17.06
C HIS A 86 -5.46 -0.65 -18.38
N ARG A 87 -6.26 -0.52 -19.44
CA ARG A 87 -5.91 -1.04 -20.78
C ARG A 87 -4.64 -0.39 -21.33
N ILE A 88 -4.47 0.91 -21.13
CA ILE A 88 -3.25 1.64 -21.55
C ILE A 88 -2.02 1.11 -20.81
N VAL A 89 -2.13 0.93 -19.48
CA VAL A 89 -1.04 0.38 -18.65
C VAL A 89 -0.66 -1.03 -19.09
N LEU A 90 -1.64 -1.90 -19.34
CA LEU A 90 -1.40 -3.25 -19.85
C LEU A 90 -0.75 -3.24 -21.24
N HIS A 91 -1.14 -2.30 -22.10
CA HIS A 91 -0.53 -2.12 -23.41
C HIS A 91 0.94 -1.68 -23.28
N TRP A 92 1.24 -0.72 -22.40
CA TRP A 92 2.62 -0.30 -22.12
C TRP A 92 3.47 -1.43 -21.57
N LEU A 93 2.92 -2.24 -20.66
CA LEU A 93 3.59 -3.41 -20.11
C LEU A 93 4.05 -4.36 -21.21
N LYS A 94 3.14 -4.76 -22.11
CA LYS A 94 3.46 -5.66 -23.23
C LYS A 94 4.49 -5.07 -24.20
N SER A 95 4.37 -3.78 -24.50
CA SER A 95 5.29 -3.07 -25.39
C SER A 95 6.71 -3.01 -24.81
N ILE A 96 6.82 -2.69 -23.52
CA ILE A 96 8.11 -2.63 -22.80
C ILE A 96 8.70 -4.04 -22.67
N GLU A 97 7.91 -5.04 -22.31
CA GLU A 97 8.35 -6.44 -22.24
C GLU A 97 8.95 -6.90 -23.59
N THR A 98 8.24 -6.66 -24.69
CA THR A 98 8.69 -7.01 -26.04
C THR A 98 10.02 -6.33 -26.37
N ALA A 99 10.16 -5.05 -26.02
CA ALA A 99 11.41 -4.30 -26.23
C ALA A 99 12.56 -4.88 -25.38
N ILE A 100 12.30 -5.27 -24.13
CA ILE A 100 13.29 -5.88 -23.24
C ILE A 100 13.72 -7.25 -23.77
N GLN A 101 12.78 -8.08 -24.23
CA GLN A 101 13.09 -9.40 -24.82
C GLN A 101 13.99 -9.28 -26.03
N GLU A 102 13.74 -8.29 -26.90
CA GLU A 102 14.60 -8.04 -28.06
C GLU A 102 15.99 -7.58 -27.63
N GLN A 103 16.10 -6.69 -26.63
CA GLN A 103 17.40 -6.27 -26.09
C GLN A 103 18.16 -7.43 -25.45
N GLN A 104 17.50 -8.28 -24.66
CA GLN A 104 18.09 -9.49 -24.09
C GLN A 104 18.62 -10.43 -25.18
N ARG A 105 17.84 -10.65 -26.26
CA ARG A 105 18.26 -11.45 -27.42
C ARG A 105 19.50 -10.86 -28.10
N ILE A 106 19.55 -9.54 -28.28
CA ILE A 106 20.71 -8.84 -28.84
C ILE A 106 21.94 -9.02 -27.95
N PHE A 107 21.81 -8.90 -26.63
CA PHE A 107 22.92 -9.11 -25.70
C PHE A 107 23.46 -10.55 -25.74
N LEU A 108 22.57 -11.54 -25.81
CA LEU A 108 22.97 -12.96 -25.93
C LEU A 108 23.69 -13.23 -27.25
N ARG A 109 23.23 -12.65 -28.37
CA ARG A 109 23.85 -12.84 -29.70
C ARG A 109 25.22 -12.18 -29.83
N LYS A 110 25.44 -11.05 -29.17
CA LYS A 110 26.67 -10.27 -29.35
C LYS A 110 27.90 -10.88 -28.67
N SER A 111 27.78 -12.00 -27.93
CA SER A 111 28.85 -12.75 -27.24
C SER A 111 29.83 -11.94 -26.38
N ASN A 112 29.64 -10.62 -26.24
CA ASN A 112 30.44 -9.74 -25.43
C ASN A 112 29.86 -9.70 -24.01
N LEU A 113 29.59 -10.90 -23.48
CA LEU A 113 29.28 -11.20 -22.09
C LEU A 113 30.56 -11.02 -21.27
N GLU A 114 31.18 -9.85 -21.34
CA GLU A 114 31.90 -9.40 -20.17
C GLU A 114 30.84 -9.18 -19.10
N ALA A 115 30.58 -10.23 -18.34
CA ALA A 115 29.82 -10.27 -17.10
C ALA A 115 30.54 -9.48 -15.99
N SER A 116 31.14 -8.34 -16.37
CA SER A 116 31.60 -7.34 -15.43
C SER A 116 30.36 -6.81 -14.73
N LYS A 117 30.37 -6.90 -13.40
CA LYS A 117 29.29 -6.53 -12.46
C LYS A 117 28.90 -5.04 -12.48
N GLY A 118 29.19 -4.31 -13.57
CA GLY A 118 28.84 -2.90 -13.75
C GLY A 118 28.21 -2.57 -15.10
N LYS A 119 28.07 -3.53 -16.04
CA LYS A 119 27.42 -3.27 -17.33
C LYS A 119 25.91 -3.48 -17.23
N PRO A 120 25.06 -2.60 -17.80
CA PRO A 120 23.60 -2.78 -17.79
C PRO A 120 23.13 -4.12 -18.35
N SER A 121 23.88 -4.67 -19.32
CA SER A 121 23.61 -5.99 -19.89
C SER A 121 23.60 -7.11 -18.85
N PHE A 122 24.46 -7.03 -17.82
CA PHE A 122 24.50 -8.02 -16.73
C PHE A 122 23.18 -8.04 -15.96
N PHE A 123 22.71 -6.87 -15.52
CA PHE A 123 21.47 -6.73 -14.74
C PHE A 123 20.23 -7.10 -15.56
N ILE A 124 20.17 -6.67 -16.82
CA ILE A 124 19.03 -6.94 -17.71
C ILE A 124 18.92 -8.43 -18.05
N LEU A 125 20.04 -9.16 -18.18
CA LEU A 125 20.00 -10.59 -18.49
C LEU A 125 19.66 -11.48 -17.28
N GLN A 126 19.86 -11.00 -16.05
CA GLN A 126 19.60 -11.78 -14.85
C GLN A 126 18.12 -11.84 -14.45
N MET A 127 17.29 -10.93 -14.97
CA MET A 127 15.88 -10.85 -14.64
C MET A 127 14.98 -11.24 -15.82
N PRO A 128 13.87 -11.94 -15.58
CA PRO A 128 12.83 -12.15 -16.58
C PRO A 128 12.30 -10.83 -17.15
N SER A 129 12.05 -10.78 -18.46
CA SER A 129 11.65 -9.56 -19.18
C SER A 129 10.33 -8.97 -18.67
N ASP A 130 9.37 -9.83 -18.33
CA ASP A 130 8.06 -9.48 -17.77
C ASP A 130 8.22 -8.78 -16.42
N LYS A 131 9.15 -9.27 -15.59
CA LYS A 131 9.44 -8.70 -14.27
C LYS A 131 10.09 -7.33 -14.38
N ILE A 132 11.06 -7.17 -15.27
CA ILE A 132 11.69 -5.87 -15.57
C ILE A 132 10.61 -4.88 -16.07
N ALA A 133 9.78 -5.30 -17.03
CA ALA A 133 8.71 -4.47 -17.58
C ALA A 133 7.71 -4.02 -16.52
N SER A 134 7.30 -4.94 -15.64
CA SER A 134 6.38 -4.67 -14.53
C SER A 134 6.95 -3.63 -13.57
N ILE A 135 8.22 -3.76 -13.16
CA ILE A 135 8.87 -2.77 -12.29
C ILE A 135 8.93 -1.39 -12.96
N CYS A 136 9.31 -1.32 -14.24
CA CYS A 136 9.34 -0.07 -15.00
C CYS A 136 7.98 0.63 -15.02
N VAL A 137 6.92 -0.10 -15.40
CA VAL A 137 5.57 0.44 -15.52
C VAL A 137 5.01 0.83 -14.17
N MET A 138 5.12 -0.03 -13.15
CA MET A 138 4.63 0.26 -11.80
C MET A 138 5.32 1.49 -11.21
N HIS A 139 6.65 1.60 -11.40
CA HIS A 139 7.40 2.74 -10.90
C HIS A 139 6.99 4.04 -11.61
N LEU A 140 6.88 4.02 -12.94
CA LEU A 140 6.41 5.17 -13.71
C LEU A 140 5.00 5.60 -13.28
N MET A 141 4.07 4.64 -13.16
CA MET A 141 2.70 4.92 -12.71
C MET A 141 2.67 5.50 -11.30
N LYS A 142 3.49 4.98 -10.39
CA LYS A 142 3.60 5.52 -9.02
C LYS A 142 4.11 6.96 -9.03
N THR A 143 5.10 7.27 -9.87
CA THR A 143 5.67 8.62 -10.00
C THR A 143 4.65 9.59 -10.59
N LEU A 144 3.99 9.21 -11.69
CA LEU A 144 2.91 10.01 -12.30
C LEU A 144 1.76 10.24 -11.33
N PHE A 145 1.33 9.21 -10.59
CA PHE A 145 0.26 9.33 -9.62
C PHE A 145 0.64 10.24 -8.45
N ARG A 146 1.86 10.12 -7.92
CA ARG A 146 2.35 11.04 -6.87
C ARG A 146 2.37 12.49 -7.33
N GLN A 147 2.80 12.73 -8.57
CA GLN A 147 2.80 14.07 -9.14
C GLN A 147 1.37 14.58 -9.32
N PHE A 148 0.48 13.77 -9.91
CA PHE A 148 -0.93 14.12 -10.05
C PHE A 148 -1.61 14.49 -8.72
N ILE A 149 -1.33 13.73 -7.65
CA ILE A 149 -1.85 14.05 -6.30
C ILE A 149 -1.27 15.37 -5.77
N ARG A 150 0.02 15.64 -6.02
CA ARG A 150 0.65 16.91 -5.64
C ARG A 150 -0.01 18.08 -6.37
N ASP A 151 -0.17 17.97 -7.69
CA ASP A 151 -0.77 19.00 -8.53
C ASP A 151 -2.21 19.30 -8.08
N LEU A 152 -3.00 18.26 -7.74
CA LEU A 152 -4.35 18.42 -7.18
C LEU A 152 -4.36 19.19 -5.85
N HIS A 153 -3.37 18.96 -4.99
CA HIS A 153 -3.27 19.66 -3.71
C HIS A 153 -2.84 21.12 -3.87
N ASP A 154 -2.04 21.42 -4.88
CA ASP A 154 -1.59 22.79 -5.16
C ASP A 154 -2.70 23.60 -5.83
N THR A 155 -3.47 23.02 -6.75
CA THR A 155 -4.66 23.69 -7.34
C THR A 155 -5.71 24.07 -6.30
N ASN A 156 -5.87 23.28 -5.23
CA ASN A 156 -6.81 23.59 -4.14
C ASN A 156 -6.33 24.74 -3.23
N LYS A 157 -5.04 25.13 -3.31
CA LYS A 157 -4.48 26.25 -2.54
C LYS A 157 -4.50 27.56 -3.35
N GLU A 158 -4.49 27.47 -4.67
CA GLU A 158 -4.42 28.62 -5.59
C GLU A 158 -5.79 29.26 -5.89
N GLU A 159 -6.91 28.68 -5.48
CA GLU A 159 -8.26 29.32 -5.56
C GLU A 159 -8.39 30.64 -4.76
N SER A 160 -7.31 31.12 -4.12
CA SER A 160 -7.25 32.42 -3.43
C SER A 160 -6.48 33.52 -4.18
N GLN A 161 -5.79 33.23 -5.29
CA GLN A 161 -5.08 34.24 -6.09
C GLN A 161 -5.16 33.89 -7.58
N GLU A 162 -5.75 34.79 -8.38
CA GLU A 162 -5.74 34.74 -9.84
C GLU A 162 -4.30 34.79 -10.36
N THR A 163 -3.73 33.64 -10.67
CA THR A 163 -2.48 33.56 -11.43
C THR A 163 -2.62 32.72 -12.68
N ASP A 164 -2.03 33.28 -13.74
CA ASP A 164 -1.99 32.85 -15.12
C ASP A 164 -1.57 31.36 -15.25
N PHE A 165 -2.41 30.55 -15.91
CA PHE A 165 -2.18 29.12 -16.18
C PHE A 165 -0.99 28.95 -17.12
N SER A 166 0.22 29.05 -16.57
CA SER A 166 1.43 28.60 -17.24
C SER A 166 1.42 27.08 -17.22
N THR A 167 1.35 26.48 -18.41
CA THR A 167 1.47 25.03 -18.63
C THR A 167 2.84 24.55 -18.17
N ASP A 168 2.98 24.29 -16.87
CA ASP A 168 4.20 23.76 -16.31
C ASP A 168 4.31 22.29 -16.72
N ASN A 169 5.07 22.07 -17.80
CA ASN A 169 5.36 20.74 -18.31
C ASN A 169 5.96 19.90 -17.18
N VAL A 170 5.31 18.77 -16.86
CA VAL A 170 5.75 17.80 -15.86
C VAL A 170 7.16 17.30 -16.21
N LYS A 171 8.18 17.98 -15.70
CA LYS A 171 9.59 17.63 -15.89
C LYS A 171 10.05 16.81 -14.69
N THR A 172 9.64 15.55 -14.62
CA THR A 172 10.41 14.60 -13.79
C THR A 172 11.77 14.43 -14.46
N PRO A 173 12.89 14.76 -13.80
CA PRO A 173 14.21 14.55 -14.40
C PRO A 173 14.37 13.06 -14.68
N ALA A 174 14.59 12.70 -15.95
CA ALA A 174 14.78 11.30 -16.34
C ALA A 174 15.86 10.60 -15.49
N ILE A 175 16.88 11.36 -15.07
CA ILE A 175 17.95 10.91 -14.16
C ILE A 175 17.39 10.37 -12.84
N ALA A 176 16.44 11.07 -12.22
CA ALA A 176 15.84 10.65 -10.96
C ALA A 176 15.03 9.36 -11.13
N LEU A 177 14.23 9.28 -12.20
CA LEU A 177 13.44 8.10 -12.54
C LEU A 177 14.34 6.87 -12.75
N PHE A 178 15.38 7.00 -13.58
CA PHE A 178 16.29 5.90 -13.85
C PHE A 178 17.16 5.52 -12.64
N SER A 179 17.51 6.48 -11.79
CA SER A 179 18.21 6.20 -10.53
C SER A 179 17.35 5.37 -9.56
N GLU A 180 16.07 5.71 -9.43
CA GLU A 180 15.15 4.94 -8.58
C GLU A 180 14.86 3.55 -9.18
N LEU A 181 14.70 3.45 -10.50
CA LEU A 181 14.60 2.15 -11.19
C LEU A 181 15.81 1.26 -10.95
N GLY A 182 17.03 1.81 -11.04
CA GLY A 182 18.25 1.06 -10.76
C GLY A 182 18.26 0.48 -9.34
N ARG A 183 17.84 1.28 -8.34
CA ARG A 183 17.71 0.80 -6.95
C ARG A 183 16.66 -0.30 -6.79
N LEU A 184 15.54 -0.20 -7.52
CA LEU A 184 14.50 -1.22 -7.50
C LEU A 184 15.01 -2.54 -8.10
N PHE A 185 15.76 -2.49 -9.20
CA PHE A 185 16.38 -3.68 -9.79
C PHE A 185 17.41 -4.31 -8.86
N ASP A 186 18.28 -3.51 -8.24
CA ASP A 186 19.25 -4.00 -7.26
C ASP A 186 18.57 -4.70 -6.07
N LYS A 187 17.46 -4.12 -5.58
CA LYS A 187 16.69 -4.71 -4.50
C LYS A 187 16.07 -6.04 -4.92
N GLU A 188 15.51 -6.11 -6.13
CA GLU A 188 14.86 -7.30 -6.65
C GLU A 188 15.86 -8.43 -6.89
N LEU A 189 17.05 -8.10 -7.40
CA LEU A 189 18.14 -9.07 -7.62
C LEU A 189 18.71 -9.62 -6.32
N LYS A 190 18.75 -8.82 -5.24
CA LYS A 190 19.20 -9.27 -3.92
C LYS A 190 18.18 -10.11 -3.16
N SER A 191 16.92 -10.12 -3.60
CA SER A 191 15.84 -10.88 -2.96
C SER A 191 15.76 -12.34 -3.43
N HIS A 192 16.57 -12.70 -4.43
CA HIS A 192 16.73 -14.06 -4.97
C HIS A 192 18.11 -14.61 -4.61
#